data_AF-A0A813KWJ3-F1
#
_entry.id   AF-A0A813KWJ3-F1
#
_cell.length_a   1.000
_cell.length_b   1.000
_cell.length_c   1.000
_cell.angle_alpha   90.00
_cell.angle_beta   90.00
_cell.angle_gamma   90.00
#
_symmetry.space_group_name_H-M   'P 1'
#
loop_
_entity.id
_entity.type
_entity.pdbx_description
1 polymer ?
#
loop_
_entity_poly.entity_id
_entity_poly.type
_entity_poly.pdbx_seq_one_letter_code
_entity_poly.pdbx_strand_id
1 'polypeptide(L)'
;MSPVKRLDMSPVASPKAKAEPGSARARRPPVPAFKKPPQEPEPWQLVRAMKLPPPNPEDSYELSDKGDDSEADEPDRTQKYQPAWSSNYLQVIEAQSDIDPDTIFGTSVPQCDLAVIFRDADYLKFQQERPKRKRGSSGEWHADRLSRQEVGDYKKKMGHKRRWDAKA
;
A
#
# COMPACT_ATOMS: atom_id res chain seq x y z
N MET A 1 28.03 15.48 -66.09
CA MET A 1 27.66 15.51 -64.66
C MET A 1 27.54 14.07 -64.20
N SER A 2 28.53 13.60 -63.45
CA SER A 2 28.76 12.19 -63.15
C SER A 2 27.92 11.73 -61.96
N PRO A 3 27.38 10.50 -61.97
CA PRO A 3 26.64 9.95 -60.84
C PRO A 3 27.59 9.44 -59.75
N VAL A 4 27.35 9.88 -58.51
CA VAL A 4 28.04 9.42 -57.31
C VAL A 4 27.59 7.98 -57.02
N LYS A 5 28.51 7.03 -57.18
CA LYS A 5 28.31 5.61 -56.87
C LYS A 5 28.22 5.43 -55.35
N ARG A 6 27.09 4.89 -54.86
CA ARG A 6 26.99 4.36 -53.49
C ARG A 6 27.85 3.11 -53.40
N LEU A 7 28.83 3.12 -52.50
CA LEU A 7 29.57 1.93 -52.11
C LEU A 7 28.69 1.08 -51.18
N ASP A 8 28.35 -0.10 -51.65
CA ASP A 8 27.72 -1.19 -50.91
C ASP A 8 28.73 -1.70 -49.87
N MET A 9 28.41 -1.53 -48.59
CA MET A 9 29.16 -2.14 -47.49
C MET A 9 28.53 -3.50 -47.18
N SER A 10 29.03 -4.53 -47.84
CA SER A 10 28.79 -5.91 -47.46
C SER A 10 29.38 -6.21 -46.07
N PRO A 11 28.69 -6.95 -45.19
CA PRO A 11 29.22 -7.31 -43.88
C PRO A 11 30.34 -8.35 -44.02
N VAL A 12 31.55 -7.96 -43.60
CA VAL A 12 32.70 -8.86 -43.45
C VAL A 12 32.38 -9.89 -42.37
N ALA A 13 32.21 -11.14 -42.79
CA ALA A 13 32.12 -12.28 -41.89
C ALA A 13 33.45 -12.46 -41.15
N SER A 14 33.45 -12.14 -39.85
CA SER A 14 34.59 -12.41 -38.97
C SER A 14 34.77 -13.93 -38.78
N PRO A 15 36.01 -14.45 -38.83
CA PRO A 15 36.26 -15.86 -38.56
C PRO A 15 35.98 -16.18 -37.08
N LYS A 16 35.16 -17.20 -36.84
CA LYS A 16 34.90 -17.78 -35.52
C LYS A 16 36.22 -18.29 -34.93
N ALA A 17 36.78 -17.54 -33.98
CA ALA A 17 37.83 -18.04 -33.11
C ALA A 17 37.28 -19.25 -32.33
N LYS A 18 37.97 -20.39 -32.46
CA LYS A 18 37.72 -21.58 -31.66
C LYS A 18 38.05 -21.24 -30.20
N ALA A 19 37.03 -21.25 -29.35
CA ALA A 19 37.21 -21.11 -27.91
C ALA A 19 37.88 -22.38 -27.36
N GLU A 20 39.05 -22.20 -26.77
CA GLU A 20 39.72 -23.18 -25.91
C GLU A 20 38.76 -23.62 -24.78
N PRO A 21 38.77 -24.91 -24.37
CA PRO A 21 37.97 -25.38 -23.25
C PRO A 21 38.46 -24.74 -21.95
N GLY A 22 37.78 -23.67 -21.55
CA GLY A 22 38.02 -22.96 -20.31
C GLY A 22 37.94 -23.90 -19.11
N SER A 23 39.01 -23.89 -18.32
CA SER A 23 39.15 -24.37 -16.95
C SER A 23 37.81 -24.56 -16.23
N ALA A 24 37.55 -25.80 -15.83
CA ALA A 24 36.39 -26.20 -15.05
C ALA A 24 36.26 -25.29 -13.82
N ARG A 25 35.32 -24.35 -13.86
CA ARG A 25 34.95 -23.54 -12.70
C ARG A 25 34.53 -24.50 -11.59
N ALA A 26 35.34 -24.59 -10.54
CA ALA A 26 35.06 -25.38 -9.35
C ALA A 26 33.61 -25.07 -8.92
N ARG A 27 32.76 -26.09 -8.96
CA ARG A 27 31.36 -25.97 -8.54
C ARG A 27 31.39 -25.59 -7.08
N ARG A 28 30.91 -24.37 -6.77
CA ARG A 28 30.74 -23.95 -5.38
C ARG A 28 29.86 -25.01 -4.69
N PRO A 29 30.23 -25.49 -3.49
CA PRO A 29 29.41 -26.46 -2.78
C PRO A 29 28.00 -25.89 -2.61
N PRO A 30 26.95 -26.73 -2.66
CA PRO A 30 25.58 -26.28 -2.49
C PRO A 30 25.46 -25.60 -1.13
N VAL A 31 25.20 -24.29 -1.15
CA VAL A 31 24.93 -23.53 0.07
C VAL A 31 23.64 -24.09 0.67
N PRO A 32 23.61 -24.48 1.95
CA PRO A 32 22.40 -24.94 2.61
C PRO A 32 21.28 -23.91 2.42
N ALA A 33 20.12 -24.35 1.95
CA ALA A 33 18.96 -23.47 1.83
C ALA A 33 18.57 -23.01 3.24
N PHE A 34 18.86 -21.74 3.56
CA PHE A 34 18.36 -21.11 4.77
C PHE A 34 16.83 -21.11 4.68
N LYS A 35 16.19 -21.91 5.53
CA LYS A 35 14.74 -21.85 5.69
C LYS A 35 14.42 -20.42 6.12
N LYS A 36 13.63 -19.70 5.32
CA LYS A 36 13.11 -18.39 5.76
C LYS A 36 12.41 -18.63 7.10
N PRO A 37 12.71 -17.83 8.13
CA PRO A 37 12.00 -17.96 9.39
C PRO A 37 10.49 -17.80 9.12
N PRO A 38 9.61 -18.47 9.88
CA PRO A 38 8.18 -18.23 9.81
C PRO A 38 7.94 -16.73 9.88
N GLN A 39 7.25 -16.18 8.88
CA GLN A 39 6.93 -14.77 8.84
C GLN A 39 5.90 -14.54 9.95
N GLU A 40 6.30 -13.84 11.01
CA GLU A 40 5.37 -13.42 12.04
C GLU A 40 4.27 -12.55 11.40
N PRO A 41 3.00 -12.74 11.79
CA PRO A 41 1.91 -11.95 11.24
C PRO A 41 2.10 -10.47 11.57
N GLU A 42 1.86 -9.61 10.59
CA GLU A 42 1.91 -8.17 10.76
C GLU A 42 0.84 -7.72 11.78
N PRO A 43 1.06 -6.62 12.54
CA PRO A 43 0.15 -6.21 13.60
C PRO A 43 -1.32 -6.03 13.15
N TRP A 44 -1.53 -5.48 11.96
CA TRP A 44 -2.88 -5.31 11.40
C TRP A 44 -3.59 -6.65 11.10
N GLN A 45 -2.83 -7.72 10.81
CA GLN A 45 -3.40 -9.06 10.61
C GLN A 45 -3.93 -9.62 11.92
N LEU A 46 -3.21 -9.38 13.02
CA LEU A 46 -3.64 -9.75 14.36
C LEU A 46 -4.92 -9.00 14.74
N VAL A 47 -4.97 -7.68 14.48
CA VAL A 47 -6.16 -6.86 14.76
C VAL A 47 -7.39 -7.38 14.01
N ARG A 48 -7.24 -7.71 12.72
CA ARG A 48 -8.35 -8.21 11.90
C ARG A 48 -8.79 -9.63 12.24
N ALA A 49 -7.92 -10.42 12.89
CA ALA A 49 -8.25 -11.75 13.35
C ALA A 49 -9.06 -11.75 14.66
N MET A 50 -9.18 -10.60 15.34
CA MET A 50 -9.96 -10.50 16.57
C MET A 50 -11.45 -10.69 16.29
N LYS A 51 -12.12 -11.44 17.16
CA LYS A 51 -13.58 -11.60 17.15
C LYS A 51 -14.20 -10.34 17.73
N LEU A 52 -14.90 -9.58 16.89
CA LEU A 52 -15.67 -8.42 17.34
C LEU A 52 -16.88 -8.87 18.18
N PRO A 53 -17.31 -8.07 19.17
CA PRO A 53 -18.59 -8.30 19.83
C PRO A 53 -19.74 -8.20 18.82
N PRO A 54 -20.92 -8.75 19.16
CA PRO A 54 -22.12 -8.56 18.36
C PRO A 54 -22.37 -7.06 18.09
N PRO A 55 -22.87 -6.70 16.90
CA PRO A 55 -23.16 -5.31 16.57
C PRO A 55 -24.18 -4.74 17.55
N ASN A 56 -23.91 -3.54 18.05
CA ASN A 56 -24.83 -2.82 18.92
C ASN A 56 -25.95 -2.21 18.05
N PRO A 57 -27.24 -2.46 18.33
CA PRO A 57 -28.33 -1.88 17.55
C PRO A 57 -28.32 -0.34 17.56
N GLU A 58 -27.87 0.28 18.65
CA GLU A 58 -27.79 1.74 18.79
C GLU A 58 -26.78 2.40 17.83
N ASP A 59 -25.80 1.65 17.31
CA ASP A 59 -24.81 2.18 16.35
C ASP A 59 -25.36 2.20 14.91
N SER A 60 -26.50 1.58 14.66
CA SER A 60 -27.17 1.55 13.36
C SER A 60 -28.23 2.65 13.28
N TYR A 61 -27.85 3.82 12.78
CA TYR A 61 -28.75 4.97 12.63
C TYR A 61 -29.16 5.19 11.17
N GLU A 62 -30.37 5.70 10.96
CA GLU A 62 -30.84 6.11 9.63
C GLU A 62 -30.03 7.33 9.16
N LEU A 63 -29.32 7.16 8.04
CA LEU A 63 -28.63 8.27 7.40
C LEU A 63 -29.68 9.16 6.72
N SER A 64 -29.74 10.43 7.10
CA SER A 64 -30.58 11.42 6.41
C SER A 64 -30.18 11.48 4.94
N ASP A 65 -31.15 11.25 4.05
CA ASP A 65 -30.94 11.45 2.62
C ASP A 65 -30.62 12.93 2.36
N LYS A 66 -29.60 13.19 1.55
CA LYS A 66 -29.16 14.56 1.28
C LYS A 66 -30.07 15.12 0.20
N GLY A 67 -31.08 15.90 0.60
CA GLY A 67 -31.95 16.62 -0.33
C GLY A 67 -31.16 17.48 -1.32
N ASP A 68 -31.68 17.59 -2.54
CA ASP A 68 -31.11 18.18 -3.78
C ASP A 68 -30.90 19.71 -3.74
N ASP A 69 -30.70 20.29 -2.56
CA ASP A 69 -30.56 21.74 -2.39
C ASP A 69 -29.07 22.10 -2.32
N SER A 70 -28.41 22.05 -3.47
CA SER A 70 -26.95 22.21 -3.63
C SER A 70 -26.52 23.62 -4.04
N GLU A 71 -27.17 24.66 -3.52
CA GLU A 71 -26.78 26.06 -3.81
C GLU A 71 -26.63 26.98 -2.58
N ALA A 72 -26.60 26.43 -1.36
CA ALA A 72 -26.38 27.21 -0.14
C ALA A 72 -24.96 27.04 0.43
N ASP A 73 -24.36 28.17 0.84
CA ASP A 73 -23.25 28.25 1.80
C ASP A 73 -23.46 27.25 2.94
N GLU A 74 -22.35 26.62 3.39
CA GLU A 74 -22.26 25.48 4.32
C GLU A 74 -23.60 24.98 4.93
N PRO A 75 -24.08 23.78 4.56
CA PRO A 75 -25.37 23.30 5.03
C PRO A 75 -25.38 23.17 6.56
N ASP A 76 -26.41 23.70 7.22
CA ASP A 76 -26.60 23.56 8.66
C ASP A 76 -26.59 22.07 9.07
N ARG A 77 -25.63 21.70 9.91
CA ARG A 77 -25.43 20.32 10.39
C ARG A 77 -25.87 20.11 11.83
N THR A 78 -26.47 21.11 12.47
CA THR A 78 -26.87 21.05 13.89
C THR A 78 -27.88 19.95 14.19
N GLN A 79 -28.69 19.55 13.20
CA GLN A 79 -29.70 18.50 13.34
C GLN A 79 -29.18 17.08 13.00
N LYS A 80 -27.89 16.91 12.68
CA LYS A 80 -27.37 15.57 12.37
C LYS A 80 -27.29 14.73 13.65
N TYR A 81 -27.75 13.48 13.55
CA TYR A 81 -27.63 12.52 14.63
C TYR A 81 -26.18 12.39 15.11
N GLN A 82 -25.98 12.52 16.42
CA GLN A 82 -24.69 12.34 17.07
C GLN A 82 -24.64 10.95 17.72
N PRO A 83 -23.73 10.05 17.28
CA PRO A 83 -23.65 8.71 17.86
C PRO A 83 -23.16 8.77 19.30
N ALA A 84 -23.68 7.88 20.15
CA ALA A 84 -23.43 7.89 21.60
C ALA A 84 -21.93 7.80 21.96
N TRP A 85 -21.15 7.03 21.20
CA TRP A 85 -19.70 6.88 21.41
C TRP A 85 -18.91 8.18 21.20
N SER A 86 -19.48 9.16 20.50
CA SER A 86 -18.83 10.45 20.24
C SER A 86 -19.05 11.46 21.37
N SER A 87 -19.93 11.17 22.33
CA SER A 87 -20.28 12.13 23.40
C SER A 87 -19.11 12.44 24.35
N ASN A 88 -18.21 11.47 24.57
CA ASN A 88 -17.02 11.60 25.40
C ASN A 88 -15.71 11.55 24.58
N TYR A 89 -15.76 11.89 23.28
CA TYR A 89 -14.63 11.69 22.38
C TYR A 89 -13.33 12.36 22.84
N LEU A 90 -13.40 13.51 23.53
CA LEU A 90 -12.23 14.20 24.08
C LEU A 90 -11.48 13.34 25.11
N GLN A 91 -12.22 12.68 26.01
CA GLN A 91 -11.63 11.78 27.01
C GLN A 91 -11.03 10.54 26.33
N VAL A 92 -11.71 10.03 25.29
CA VAL A 92 -11.23 8.89 24.51
C VAL A 92 -9.94 9.25 23.75
N ILE A 93 -9.86 10.42 23.13
CA ILE A 93 -8.65 10.91 22.46
C ILE A 93 -7.50 11.06 23.46
N GLU A 94 -7.76 11.63 24.63
CA GLU A 94 -6.75 11.78 25.67
C GLU A 94 -6.23 10.40 26.13
N ALA A 95 -7.12 9.44 26.36
CA ALA A 95 -6.76 8.06 26.73
C ALA A 95 -5.99 7.31 25.61
N GLN A 96 -6.14 7.72 24.35
CA GLN A 96 -5.43 7.14 23.20
C GLN A 96 -4.12 7.86 22.87
N SER A 97 -3.84 9.01 23.48
CA SER A 97 -2.73 9.89 23.10
C SER A 97 -1.34 9.26 23.22
N ASP A 98 -1.18 8.27 24.10
CA ASP A 98 0.11 7.61 24.35
C ASP A 98 0.34 6.35 23.48
N ILE A 99 -0.66 5.94 22.69
CA ILE A 99 -0.64 4.71 21.89
C ILE A 99 0.11 4.97 20.58
N ASP A 100 1.07 4.11 20.26
CA ASP A 100 1.76 4.12 18.97
C ASP A 100 0.87 3.55 17.84
N PRO A 101 0.41 4.38 16.89
CA PRO A 101 -0.49 3.92 15.83
C PRO A 101 0.16 2.89 14.90
N ASP A 102 1.48 2.90 14.75
CA ASP A 102 2.20 1.92 13.92
C ASP A 102 2.06 0.51 14.48
N THR A 103 1.75 0.37 15.77
CA THR A 103 1.52 -0.95 16.39
C THR A 103 0.13 -1.51 16.11
N ILE A 104 -0.79 -0.69 15.59
CA ILE A 104 -2.13 -1.11 15.15
C ILE A 104 -2.15 -1.29 13.63
N PHE A 105 -1.69 -0.27 12.91
CA PHE A 105 -1.83 -0.19 11.45
C PHE A 105 -0.60 -0.68 10.68
N GLY A 106 0.51 -0.91 11.38
CA GLY A 106 1.81 -1.17 10.76
C GLY A 106 2.55 0.13 10.40
N THR A 107 3.83 -0.01 10.04
CA THR A 107 4.72 1.12 9.70
C THR A 107 4.62 1.55 8.24
N SER A 108 3.87 0.82 7.41
CA SER A 108 3.72 1.11 5.99
C SER A 108 2.32 0.74 5.50
N VAL A 109 1.81 1.53 4.56
CA VAL A 109 0.54 1.24 3.90
C VAL A 109 0.75 0.12 2.88
N PRO A 110 -0.06 -0.95 2.89
CA PRO A 110 0.02 -2.02 1.90
C PRO A 110 -0.15 -1.50 0.45
N GLN A 111 0.43 -2.21 -0.52
CA GLN A 111 0.26 -1.84 -1.93
C GLN A 111 -1.21 -1.98 -2.35
N CYS A 112 -1.73 -0.93 -2.98
CA CYS A 112 -3.07 -0.92 -3.56
C CYS A 112 -3.04 -1.62 -4.93
N ASP A 113 -3.35 -2.92 -4.95
CA ASP A 113 -3.49 -3.68 -6.19
C ASP A 113 -4.91 -3.55 -6.75
N LEU A 114 -5.04 -2.71 -7.78
CA LEU A 114 -6.30 -2.49 -8.48
C LEU A 114 -6.83 -3.77 -9.15
N ALA A 115 -5.98 -4.73 -9.51
CA ALA A 115 -6.42 -5.99 -10.11
C ALA A 115 -7.15 -6.88 -9.09
N VAL A 116 -6.77 -6.79 -7.82
CA VAL A 116 -7.42 -7.52 -6.72
C VAL A 116 -8.72 -6.84 -6.30
N ILE A 117 -8.72 -5.50 -6.27
CA ILE A 117 -9.89 -4.70 -5.85
C ILE A 117 -10.98 -4.69 -6.92
N PHE A 118 -10.61 -4.44 -8.18
CA PHE A 118 -11.53 -4.38 -9.32
C PHE A 118 -11.27 -5.56 -10.25
N ARG A 119 -11.99 -6.65 -10.00
CA ARG A 119 -11.81 -7.89 -10.74
C ARG A 119 -12.43 -7.75 -12.12
N ASP A 120 -11.94 -8.54 -13.08
CA ASP A 120 -12.46 -8.48 -14.46
C ASP A 120 -13.96 -8.81 -14.53
N ALA A 121 -14.48 -9.62 -13.60
CA ALA A 121 -15.90 -9.89 -13.45
C ALA A 121 -16.74 -8.62 -13.15
N ASP A 122 -16.19 -7.66 -12.41
CA ASP A 122 -16.86 -6.42 -12.06
C ASP A 122 -17.03 -5.54 -13.31
N TYR A 123 -16.01 -5.48 -14.17
CA TYR A 123 -16.08 -4.76 -15.45
C TYR A 123 -17.07 -5.39 -16.43
N LEU A 124 -17.09 -6.73 -16.52
CA LEU A 124 -18.01 -7.47 -17.38
C LEU A 124 -19.47 -7.21 -17.01
N LYS A 125 -19.78 -7.14 -15.70
CA LYS A 125 -21.13 -6.86 -15.18
C LYS A 125 -21.71 -5.54 -15.72
N PHE A 126 -20.86 -4.53 -15.91
CA PHE A 126 -21.26 -3.21 -16.38
C PHE A 126 -20.96 -2.97 -17.86
N GLN A 127 -20.55 -4.01 -18.61
CA GLN A 127 -20.18 -3.91 -20.03
C GLN A 127 -19.09 -2.85 -20.28
N GLN A 128 -18.17 -2.69 -19.32
CA GLN A 128 -17.05 -1.76 -19.43
C GLN A 128 -15.74 -2.51 -19.62
N GLU A 129 -14.76 -1.86 -20.25
CA GLU A 129 -13.40 -2.37 -20.32
C GLU A 129 -12.52 -1.80 -19.22
N ARG A 130 -11.56 -2.61 -18.77
CA ARG A 130 -10.59 -2.18 -17.76
C ARG A 130 -9.66 -1.09 -18.33
N PRO A 131 -9.49 0.06 -17.65
CA PRO A 131 -8.53 1.08 -18.08
C PRO A 131 -7.08 0.57 -18.02
N LYS A 132 -6.41 0.51 -19.18
CA LYS A 132 -5.01 0.02 -19.31
C LYS A 132 -3.98 1.16 -19.37
N ARG A 133 -4.08 2.12 -18.45
CA ARG A 133 -3.14 3.26 -18.41
C ARG A 133 -1.88 2.89 -17.61
N LYS A 134 -0.71 3.05 -18.22
CA LYS A 134 0.57 3.00 -17.49
C LYS A 134 0.72 4.28 -16.68
N ARG A 135 1.11 4.17 -15.41
CA ARG A 135 1.43 5.33 -14.59
C ARG A 135 2.75 5.94 -15.06
N GLY A 136 2.83 7.27 -15.01
CA GLY A 136 4.07 8.03 -15.24
C GLY A 136 4.87 8.19 -13.96
N SER A 137 5.75 9.20 -13.91
CA SER A 137 6.57 9.54 -12.74
C SER A 137 5.74 9.85 -11.48
N SER A 138 4.45 10.17 -11.60
CA SER A 138 3.55 10.36 -10.46
C SER A 138 3.31 9.10 -9.61
N GLY A 139 3.76 7.93 -10.06
CA GLY A 139 3.76 6.70 -9.25
C GLY A 139 5.07 6.43 -8.50
N GLU A 140 6.12 7.21 -8.76
CA GLU A 140 7.46 6.99 -8.26
C GLU A 140 7.73 7.86 -7.02
N TRP A 141 7.46 7.31 -5.83
CA TRP A 141 7.60 7.99 -4.53
C TRP A 141 8.69 7.36 -3.65
N HIS A 142 9.62 6.58 -4.23
CA HIS A 142 10.63 5.89 -3.41
C HIS A 142 11.56 6.86 -2.66
N ALA A 143 11.85 8.03 -3.23
CA ALA A 143 12.71 9.05 -2.64
C ALA A 143 12.04 9.82 -1.47
N ASP A 144 10.71 9.88 -1.45
CA ASP A 144 9.93 10.66 -0.47
C ASP A 144 9.56 9.84 0.78
N ARG A 145 10.10 8.62 0.89
CA ARG A 145 9.83 7.75 2.03
C ARG A 145 10.51 8.30 3.28
N LEU A 146 9.74 8.37 4.36
CA LEU A 146 10.26 8.64 5.69
C LEU A 146 11.32 7.61 6.08
N SER A 147 12.43 8.09 6.61
CA SER A 147 13.47 7.28 7.22
C SER A 147 13.02 6.76 8.59
N ARG A 148 13.66 5.68 9.05
CA ARG A 148 13.39 5.13 10.39
C ARG A 148 13.70 6.13 11.51
N GLN A 149 14.67 7.01 11.27
CA GLN A 149 15.03 8.05 12.22
C GLN A 149 13.90 9.08 12.35
N GLU A 150 13.37 9.57 11.24
CA GLU A 150 12.24 10.51 11.24
C GLU A 150 10.99 9.91 11.91
N VAL A 151 10.69 8.64 11.63
CA VAL A 151 9.60 7.92 12.32
C VAL A 151 9.85 7.88 13.84
N GLY A 152 11.07 7.55 14.26
CA GLY A 152 11.43 7.51 15.68
C GLY A 152 11.34 8.88 16.37
N ASP A 153 11.80 9.94 15.69
CA ASP A 153 11.77 11.29 16.21
C ASP A 153 10.34 11.84 16.30
N TYR A 154 9.51 11.52 15.31
CA TYR A 154 8.07 11.82 15.34
C TYR A 154 7.38 11.14 16.53
N LYS A 155 7.61 9.85 16.76
CA LYS A 155 7.04 9.12 17.91
C LYS A 155 7.41 9.76 19.24
N LYS A 156 8.68 10.16 19.40
CA LYS A 156 9.14 10.87 20.61
C LYS A 156 8.43 12.21 20.76
N LYS A 157 8.30 12.98 19.68
CA LYS A 157 7.62 14.29 19.68
C LYS A 157 6.14 14.18 20.03
N MET A 158 5.47 13.14 19.54
CA MET A 158 4.04 12.89 19.81
C MET A 158 3.79 12.21 21.16
N GLY A 159 4.82 11.72 21.85
CA GLY A 159 4.67 11.05 23.13
C GLY A 159 4.10 9.62 23.02
N HIS A 160 4.21 8.98 21.86
CA HIS A 160 3.81 7.59 21.65
C HIS A 160 4.75 6.67 22.44
N LYS A 161 4.29 6.21 23.61
CA LYS A 161 5.10 5.43 24.57
C LYS A 161 4.63 3.99 24.70
N ARG A 162 3.36 3.73 24.41
CA ARG A 162 2.72 2.45 24.63
C ARG A 162 2.40 1.77 23.31
N ARG A 163 2.67 0.46 23.24
CA ARG A 163 2.23 -0.37 22.12
C ARG A 163 0.77 -0.77 22.35
N TRP A 164 -0.01 -0.84 21.29
CA TRP A 164 -1.34 -1.41 21.36
C TRP A 164 -1.24 -2.93 21.60
N ASP A 165 -2.03 -3.44 22.53
CA ASP A 165 -2.16 -4.86 22.85
C ASP A 165 -3.63 -5.27 22.73
N ALA A 166 -3.88 -6.39 22.06
CA ALA A 166 -5.21 -6.95 21.86
C ALA A 166 -5.85 -7.48 23.15
N LYS A 167 -5.06 -7.66 24.22
CA LYS A 167 -5.49 -8.25 25.50
C LYS A 167 -5.70 -7.23 26.64
N ALA A 168 -5.45 -5.95 26.38
CA ALA A 168 -5.58 -4.88 27.37
C ALA A 168 -7.03 -4.46 27.59
#